data_AF-A0A528MZE9-F1
#
_entry.id   AF-A0A528MZE9-F1
#
_cell.length_a   1.000
_cell.length_b   1.000
_cell.length_c   1.000
_cell.angle_alpha   90.00
_cell.angle_beta   90.00
_cell.angle_gamma   90.00
#
_symmetry.space_group_name_H-M   'P 1'
#
loop_
_entity.id
_entity.type
_entity.pdbx_description
1 polymer ?
#
loop_
_entity_poly.entity_id
_entity_poly.type
_entity_poly.pdbx_seq_one_letter_code
_entity_poly.pdbx_strand_id
1 'polypeptide(L)' 'NKVVTLAESGSSQFAPLYPDAMPLFEKINTIVQRIYRGSEAIADKSVRDQLHAWEHAGYGNLPVCMAKTQ' A
#
# COMPACT_ATOMS: atom_id res chain seq x y z
N ASN A 1 -13.46 -22.88 -20.29
CA ASN A 1 -13.60 -21.43 -20.07
C ASN A 1 -13.60 -21.05 -18.59
N LYS A 2 -12.51 -21.31 -17.84
CA LYS A 2 -12.45 -21.02 -16.39
C LYS A 2 -12.48 -19.52 -16.05
N VAL A 3 -11.82 -18.69 -16.86
CA VAL A 3 -11.79 -17.23 -16.66
C VAL A 3 -13.17 -16.60 -16.89
N VAL A 4 -13.89 -17.04 -17.93
CA VAL A 4 -15.27 -16.59 -18.22
C VAL A 4 -16.18 -16.88 -17.03
N THR A 5 -16.15 -18.10 -16.51
CA THR A 5 -16.97 -18.49 -15.34
C THR A 5 -16.66 -17.66 -14.09
N LEU A 6 -15.39 -17.30 -13.84
CA LEU A 6 -15.00 -16.46 -12.71
C LEU A 6 -15.41 -14.99 -12.89
N ALA A 7 -15.39 -14.48 -14.12
CA ALA A 7 -15.83 -13.12 -14.40
C ALA A 7 -17.35 -12.97 -14.28
N GLU A 8 -18.10 -13.99 -14.68
CA GLU A 8 -19.56 -14.01 -14.65
C GLU A 8 -20.14 -14.39 -13.27
N SER A 9 -19.34 -14.92 -12.34
CA SER A 9 -19.83 -15.39 -11.03
C SER A 9 -20.32 -14.27 -10.11
N GLY A 10 -19.93 -13.02 -10.38
CA GLY A 10 -20.25 -11.86 -9.54
C GLY A 10 -19.68 -11.95 -8.11
N SER A 11 -18.83 -12.93 -7.81
CA SER A 11 -18.35 -13.23 -6.45
C SER A 11 -17.14 -12.38 -6.00
N SER A 12 -16.82 -11.33 -6.75
CA SER A 12 -15.74 -10.40 -6.46
C SER A 12 -16.05 -9.58 -5.20
N GLN A 13 -15.10 -9.52 -4.26
CA GLN A 13 -15.12 -8.62 -3.11
C GLN A 13 -13.90 -7.69 -3.17
N PHE A 14 -13.66 -7.11 -4.34
CA PHE A 14 -12.49 -6.26 -4.54
C PHE A 14 -12.56 -5.01 -3.66
N ALA A 15 -11.48 -4.75 -2.95
CA ALA A 15 -11.19 -3.49 -2.29
C ALA A 15 -9.68 -3.20 -2.39
N PRO A 16 -9.27 -1.93 -2.48
CA PRO A 16 -7.87 -1.55 -2.32
C PRO A 16 -7.31 -2.03 -0.98
N LEU A 17 -6.00 -2.26 -0.93
CA LEU A 17 -5.34 -2.80 0.27
C LEU A 17 -5.45 -1.87 1.49
N TYR A 18 -5.50 -0.55 1.23
CA TYR A 18 -5.59 0.52 2.21
C TYR A 18 -6.38 1.71 1.62
N PRO A 19 -6.98 2.58 2.46
CA PRO A 19 -7.61 3.83 2.01
C PRO A 19 -6.57 4.92 1.69
N ASP A 20 -6.95 5.88 0.84
CA ASP A 20 -6.07 6.98 0.43
C ASP A 20 -5.63 7.87 1.59
N ALA A 21 -6.48 8.05 2.61
CA ALA A 21 -6.18 8.88 3.78
C ALA A 21 -5.20 8.24 4.79
N MET A 22 -4.74 7.00 4.54
CA MET A 22 -3.76 6.34 5.41
C MET A 22 -2.40 7.07 5.33
N PRO A 23 -1.69 7.29 6.46
CA PRO A 23 -0.35 7.88 6.45
C PRO A 23 0.62 7.13 5.52
N LEU A 24 1.54 7.83 4.88
CA LEU A 24 2.43 7.26 3.86
C LEU A 24 3.26 6.10 4.42
N PHE A 25 3.76 6.23 5.65
CA PHE A 25 4.50 5.14 6.29
C PHE A 25 3.63 3.93 6.61
N GLU A 26 2.37 4.15 7.00
CA GLU A 26 1.43 3.04 7.27
C GLU A 26 0.99 2.34 5.98
N LYS A 27 0.89 3.06 4.85
CA LYS A 27 0.68 2.45 3.53
C LYS A 27 1.83 1.50 3.19
N ILE A 28 3.09 1.93 3.40
CA ILE A 28 4.28 1.09 3.22
C ILE A 28 4.20 -0.15 4.13
N ASN A 29 3.96 0.06 5.43
CA ASN A 29 3.89 -1.02 6.41
C ASN A 29 2.78 -2.03 6.09
N THR A 30 1.62 -1.57 5.64
CA THR A 30 0.50 -2.42 5.20
C THR A 30 0.90 -3.33 4.05
N ILE A 31 1.66 -2.83 3.07
CA ILE A 31 2.17 -3.65 1.95
C ILE A 31 3.13 -4.71 2.48
N VAL A 32 4.07 -4.33 3.35
CA VAL A 32 5.06 -5.25 3.95
C VAL A 32 4.35 -6.39 4.67
N GLN A 33 3.36 -6.09 5.52
CA GLN A 33 2.67 -7.09 6.32
C GLN A 33 1.72 -7.97 5.51
N ARG A 34 0.89 -7.37 4.64
CA ARG A 34 -0.20 -8.11 3.97
C ARG A 34 0.22 -8.77 2.66
N ILE A 35 1.18 -8.19 1.94
CA ILE A 35 1.61 -8.69 0.62
C ILE A 35 2.96 -9.40 0.72
N TYR A 36 3.95 -8.79 1.36
CA TYR A 36 5.30 -9.38 1.46
C TYR A 36 5.45 -10.34 2.64
N ARG A 37 4.47 -10.40 3.56
CA ARG A 37 4.48 -11.22 4.78
C ARG A 37 5.69 -10.94 5.67
N GLY A 38 6.18 -9.70 5.65
CA GLY A 38 7.17 -9.21 6.60
C GLY A 38 6.52 -8.85 7.94
N SER A 39 7.32 -8.72 8.99
CA SER A 39 6.84 -8.31 10.32
C SER A 39 6.43 -6.83 10.35
N GLU A 40 7.30 -5.96 9.87
CA GLU A 40 7.10 -4.51 9.85
C GLU A 40 8.05 -3.82 8.85
N ALA A 41 7.69 -2.61 8.44
CA ALA A 41 8.62 -1.72 7.75
C ALA A 41 9.50 -0.98 8.76
N ILE A 42 10.81 -0.92 8.48
CA ILE A 42 11.78 -0.14 9.26
C ILE A 42 12.33 0.96 8.36
N ALA A 43 12.42 2.17 8.88
CA ALA A 43 13.00 3.31 8.19
C ALA A 43 13.70 4.24 9.18
N ASP A 44 14.84 4.78 8.74
CA ASP A 44 15.61 5.76 9.48
C ASP A 44 14.83 7.07 9.65
N LYS A 45 15.27 7.88 10.62
CA LYS A 45 14.62 9.16 10.94
C LYS A 45 14.48 10.08 9.72
N SER A 46 15.52 10.17 8.89
CA SER A 46 15.52 11.03 7.69
C SER A 46 14.40 10.66 6.70
N VAL A 47 14.14 9.36 6.52
CA VAL A 47 13.07 8.87 5.66
C VAL A 47 11.70 9.19 6.26
N ARG A 48 11.52 8.99 7.58
CA ARG A 48 10.26 9.33 8.27
C ARG A 48 9.96 10.83 8.19
N ASP A 49 10.97 11.66 8.42
CA ASP A 49 10.86 13.11 8.32
C ASP A 49 10.46 13.53 6.88
N GLN A 50 11.03 12.89 5.87
CA GLN A 50 10.70 13.15 4.46
C GLN A 50 9.25 12.78 4.13
N LEU A 51 8.77 11.62 4.60
CA LEU A 51 7.37 11.20 4.41
C LEU A 51 6.41 12.20 5.07
N HIS A 52 6.71 12.66 6.29
CA HIS A 52 5.91 13.69 6.95
C HIS A 52 5.93 15.02 6.20
N ALA A 53 7.07 15.44 5.67
CA ALA A 53 7.17 16.65 4.84
C ALA A 53 6.28 16.54 3.59
N TRP A 54 6.22 15.37 2.95
CA TRP A 54 5.33 15.14 1.80
C TRP A 54 3.86 15.13 2.20
N GLU A 55 3.51 14.56 3.34
CA GLU A 55 2.15 14.63 3.89
C GLU A 55 1.72 16.09 4.11
N HIS A 56 2.60 16.91 4.72
CA HIS A 56 2.33 18.33 4.96
C HIS A 56 2.25 19.16 3.67
N ALA A 57 2.99 18.75 2.64
CA ALA A 57 2.92 19.36 1.30
C ALA A 57 1.66 18.94 0.50
N GLY A 58 0.80 18.08 1.06
CA GLY A 58 -0.46 17.65 0.43
C GLY A 58 -0.36 16.35 -0.38
N TYR A 59 0.78 15.66 -0.36
CA TYR A 59 0.99 14.40 -1.09
C TYR A 59 0.53 13.15 -0.30
N GLY A 60 0.04 13.32 0.93
CA GLY A 60 -0.34 12.21 1.82
C GLY A 60 -1.39 11.25 1.24
N ASN A 61 -2.25 11.75 0.34
CA ASN A 61 -3.32 10.95 -0.27
C ASN A 61 -2.87 10.15 -1.51
N LEU A 62 -1.62 10.30 -1.96
CA LEU A 62 -1.12 9.53 -3.09
C LEU A 62 -0.87 8.06 -2.72
N PRO A 63 -0.98 7.12 -3.67
CA PRO A 63 -0.61 5.72 -3.46
C PRO A 63 0.91 5.55 -3.34
N VAL A 64 1.33 4.43 -2.76
CA VAL A 64 2.75 4.08 -2.60
C VAL A 64 3.20 3.09 -3.69
N CYS A 65 4.35 3.36 -4.30
CA CYS A 65 5.05 2.41 -5.17
C CYS A 65 6.27 1.83 -4.45
N MET A 66 6.35 0.50 -4.35
CA MET A 66 7.44 -0.21 -3.68
C MET A 66 8.51 -0.62 -4.70
N ALA A 67 9.65 0.06 -4.68
CA ALA A 67 10.84 -0.36 -5.44
C ALA A 67 11.66 -1.37 -4.63
N LYS A 68 11.54 -2.67 -4.94
CA LYS A 68 12.30 -3.76 -4.31
C LYS A 68 12.82 -4.76 -5.35
N THR A 69 13.69 -5.70 -4.95
CA THR A 69 14.04 -6.87 -5.79
C THR A 69 12.80 -7.71 -6.07
N GLN A 70 12.73 -8.44 -7.20
CA GLN A 70 11.55 -9.26 -7.52
C GLN A 70 11.36 -10.40 -6.52
#